data_AF-A0A7M3MMH8-F1
#
_entry.id   AF-A0A7M3MMH8-F1
#
_cell.length_a   1.000
_cell.length_b   1.000
_cell.length_c   1.000
_cell.angle_alpha   90.00
_cell.angle_beta   90.00
_cell.angle_gamma   90.00
#
_symmetry.space_group_name_H-M   'P 1'
#
loop_
_entity.id
_entity.type
_entity.pdbx_description
1 polymer ?
#
loop_
_entity_poly.entity_id
_entity_poly.type
_entity_poly.pdbx_seq_one_letter_code
_entity_poly.pdbx_strand_id
1 'polypeptide(L)' 'MDEEIAAAIELLRAAGTDTAGVEAKAAAGGFSGTALLQSISAFANTGSGLVLLGVDEESGFQVVDIDASKLASQLAAAC' A
#
# COMPACT_ATOMS: atom_id res chain seq x y z
N MET A 1 -2.73 9.33 15.09
CA MET A 1 -1.86 8.67 14.10
C MET A 1 -2.70 8.03 12.99
N ASP A 2 -3.97 7.70 13.28
CA ASP A 2 -4.93 7.13 12.33
C ASP A 2 -5.52 8.14 11.34
N GLU A 3 -5.46 9.45 11.65
CA GLU A 3 -6.06 10.51 10.84
C GLU A 3 -5.37 10.71 9.48
N GLU A 4 -4.05 10.53 9.42
CA GLU A 4 -3.29 10.54 8.14
C GLU A 4 -3.65 9.35 7.25
N ILE A 5 -3.84 8.17 7.85
CA ILE A 5 -4.24 6.96 7.11
C ILE A 5 -5.67 7.12 6.61
N ALA A 6 -6.58 7.63 7.44
CA ALA A 6 -7.96 7.90 7.05
C ALA A 6 -8.02 8.93 5.91
N ALA A 7 -7.25 10.02 6.01
CA ALA A 7 -7.17 11.04 4.96
C ALA A 7 -6.61 10.46 3.65
N ALA A 8 -5.60 9.59 3.72
CA ALA A 8 -5.05 8.92 2.55
C ALA A 8 -6.08 7.97 1.90
N ILE A 9 -6.83 7.19 2.69
CA ILE A 9 -7.89 6.30 2.17
C ILE A 9 -9.01 7.12 1.51
N GLU A 10 -9.44 8.21 2.12
CA GLU A 10 -10.47 9.08 1.53
C GLU A 10 -9.98 9.73 0.23
N LEU A 11 -8.70 10.10 0.15
CA LEU A 11 -8.10 10.64 -1.07
C LEU A 11 -8.07 9.60 -2.20
N LEU A 12 -7.71 8.35 -1.87
CA LEU A 12 -7.75 7.23 -2.80
C LEU A 12 -9.19 6.94 -3.29
N ARG A 13 -10.17 6.94 -2.38
CA ARG A 13 -11.59 6.79 -2.75
C ARG A 13 -12.09 7.91 -3.64
N ALA A 14 -11.69 9.15 -3.37
CA ALA A 14 -12.06 10.30 -4.18
C ALA A 14 -11.40 10.27 -5.56
N ALA A 15 -10.16 9.78 -5.66
CA ALA A 15 -9.45 9.58 -6.92
C ALA A 15 -9.97 8.37 -7.72
N GLY A 16 -10.49 7.35 -7.02
CA GLY A 16 -10.97 6.10 -7.61
C GLY A 16 -9.85 5.16 -8.08
N THR A 17 -8.59 5.49 -7.81
CA THR A 17 -7.37 4.74 -8.17
C THR A 17 -6.22 5.22 -7.28
N ASP A 18 -5.15 4.43 -7.17
CA ASP A 18 -3.90 4.87 -6.55
C ASP A 18 -3.31 6.16 -7.17
N THR A 19 -2.50 6.86 -6.36
CA THR A 19 -1.91 8.15 -6.74
C THR A 19 -0.40 8.08 -6.72
N ALA A 20 0.26 9.03 -7.40
CA ALA A 20 1.72 9.09 -7.47
C ALA A 20 2.43 9.21 -6.11
N GLY A 21 1.71 9.56 -5.03
CA GLY A 21 2.23 9.65 -3.67
C GLY A 21 1.64 8.62 -2.69
N VAL A 22 0.59 7.89 -3.07
CA VAL A 22 -0.08 6.90 -2.21
C VAL A 22 -0.51 5.69 -3.04
N GLU A 23 0.06 4.53 -2.74
CA GLU A 23 -0.34 3.24 -3.35
C GLU A 23 -1.05 2.37 -2.31
N ALA A 24 -2.19 1.76 -2.68
CA ALA A 24 -2.92 0.83 -1.83
C ALA A 24 -2.81 -0.61 -2.36
N LYS A 25 -2.61 -1.56 -1.46
CA LYS A 25 -2.57 -3.00 -1.79
C LYS A 25 -3.32 -3.80 -0.74
N ALA A 26 -4.16 -4.72 -1.18
CA ALA A 26 -4.93 -5.59 -0.29
C ALA A 26 -4.03 -6.45 0.59
N ALA A 27 -2.96 -7.01 0.02
CA ALA A 27 -1.97 -7.86 0.71
C ALA A 27 -2.55 -9.06 1.50
N ALA A 28 -3.86 -9.34 1.39
CA ALA A 28 -4.59 -10.38 2.10
C ALA A 28 -4.10 -11.82 1.81
N GLY A 29 -3.40 -12.02 0.69
CA GLY A 29 -2.76 -13.29 0.32
C GLY A 29 -1.22 -13.28 0.38
N GLY A 30 -0.62 -12.18 0.85
CA GLY A 30 0.77 -11.84 0.56
C GLY A 30 0.94 -11.19 -0.82
N PHE A 31 2.06 -10.53 -1.03
CA PHE A 31 2.42 -9.95 -2.33
C PHE A 31 3.75 -10.55 -2.81
N SER A 32 3.94 -10.65 -4.12
CA SER A 32 5.23 -10.99 -4.72
C SER A 32 6.21 -9.87 -4.40
N GLY A 33 7.31 -10.13 -3.70
CA GLY A 33 8.28 -9.10 -3.27
C GLY A 33 8.67 -8.11 -4.37
N THR A 34 8.77 -8.57 -5.62
CA THR A 34 9.00 -7.77 -6.82
C THR A 34 7.98 -6.65 -7.04
N ALA A 35 6.68 -6.89 -6.84
CA ALA A 35 5.64 -5.89 -7.08
C ALA A 35 5.68 -4.75 -6.05
N LEU A 36 6.14 -5.01 -4.83
CA LEU A 36 6.33 -3.95 -3.83
C LEU A 36 7.66 -3.21 -4.05
N LEU A 37 8.72 -3.93 -4.40
CA LEU A 37 10.02 -3.32 -4.74
C LEU A 37 9.91 -2.37 -5.93
N GLN A 38 9.08 -2.68 -6.94
CA GLN A 38 8.79 -1.78 -8.05
C GLN A 38 8.14 -0.48 -7.57
N SER A 39 7.15 -0.56 -6.67
CA SER A 39 6.49 0.62 -6.10
C SER A 39 7.44 1.44 -5.23
N ILE A 40 8.24 0.78 -4.38
CA ILE A 40 9.28 1.45 -3.58
C ILE A 40 10.29 2.16 -4.49
N SER A 41 10.70 1.51 -5.58
CA SER A 41 11.60 2.13 -6.58
C SER A 41 10.95 3.31 -7.30
N ALA A 42 9.66 3.23 -7.62
CA ALA A 42 8.90 4.34 -8.19
C ALA A 42 8.85 5.53 -7.22
N PHE A 43 8.57 5.28 -5.93
CA PHE A 43 8.56 6.32 -4.90
C PHE A 43 9.92 6.95 -4.63
N ALA A 44 10.99 6.14 -4.66
CA ALA A 44 12.35 6.65 -4.54
C ALA A 44 12.70 7.64 -5.67
N ASN A 45 12.13 7.42 -6.87
CA ASN A 45 12.33 8.30 -8.02
C ASN A 45 11.42 9.55 -8.01
N THR A 46 10.22 9.48 -7.41
CA THR A 46 9.28 10.62 -7.32
C THR A 46 9.46 11.47 -6.06
N GLY A 47 10.32 11.05 -5.12
CA GLY A 47 10.82 11.87 -4.02
C GLY A 47 10.21 11.57 -2.65
N SER A 48 9.06 10.89 -2.59
CA SER A 48 8.46 10.31 -1.38
C SER A 48 7.18 9.56 -1.75
N GLY A 49 6.76 8.61 -0.91
CA GLY A 49 5.48 7.94 -1.09
C GLY A 49 5.04 7.10 0.09
N LEU A 50 3.74 6.86 0.17
CA LEU A 50 3.08 6.04 1.18
C LEU A 50 2.53 4.76 0.53
N VAL A 51 2.88 3.60 1.08
CA VAL A 51 2.23 2.33 0.71
C VAL A 51 1.30 1.91 1.83
N LEU A 52 0.01 1.81 1.52
CA LEU A 52 -1.01 1.26 2.42
C LEU A 52 -1.20 -0.22 2.11
N LEU A 53 -0.75 -1.07 3.03
CA LEU A 53 -1.00 -2.51 2.98
C LEU A 53 -2.26 -2.84 3.79
N GLY A 54 -3.11 -3.69 3.25
CA GLY A 54 -4.42 -4.00 3.85
C GLY A 54 -5.54 -3.09 3.33
N VAL A 55 -5.39 -2.48 2.17
CA VAL A 55 -6.44 -1.69 1.52
C VAL A 55 -6.70 -2.25 0.13
N ASP A 56 -7.91 -2.77 -0.10
CA ASP A 56 -8.28 -3.42 -1.36
C ASP A 56 -8.91 -2.41 -2.32
N GLU A 57 -8.22 -2.12 -3.43
CA GLU A 57 -8.70 -1.20 -4.47
C GLU A 57 -9.95 -1.75 -5.19
N GLU A 58 -9.99 -3.05 -5.48
CA GLU A 58 -11.11 -3.70 -6.17
C GLU A 58 -12.43 -3.60 -5.36
N SER A 59 -12.34 -3.59 -4.03
CA SER A 59 -13.47 -3.39 -3.12
C SER A 59 -13.73 -1.91 -2.77
N GLY A 60 -13.11 -0.95 -3.48
CA GLY A 60 -13.30 0.48 -3.28
C GLY A 60 -12.48 1.05 -2.11
N PHE A 61 -11.22 0.62 -1.98
CA PHE A 61 -10.32 0.98 -0.89
C PHE A 61 -10.91 0.63 0.48
N GLN A 62 -11.40 -0.61 0.61
CA GLN A 62 -11.82 -1.15 1.90
C GLN A 62 -10.62 -1.70 2.66
N VAL A 63 -10.63 -1.50 3.98
CA VAL A 63 -9.61 -2.07 4.85
C VAL A 63 -9.88 -3.57 4.97
N VAL A 64 -8.89 -4.38 4.58
CA VAL A 64 -8.91 -5.84 4.68
C VAL A 64 -7.92 -6.29 5.74
N ASP A 65 -8.25 -7.40 6.40
CA ASP A 65 -7.40 -7.95 7.44
C ASP A 65 -6.10 -8.51 6.83
N ILE A 66 -4.97 -8.16 7.44
CA ILE A 66 -3.64 -8.55 6.97
C ILE A 66 -2.75 -8.98 8.12
N ASP A 67 -1.88 -9.96 7.85
CA ASP A 67 -0.82 -10.32 8.77
C ASP A 67 0.39 -9.39 8.56
N ALA A 68 0.38 -8.27 9.30
CA ALA A 68 1.44 -7.25 9.22
C ALA A 68 2.83 -7.83 9.54
N SER A 69 2.92 -8.80 10.46
CA SER A 69 4.19 -9.43 10.83
C SER A 69 4.75 -10.26 9.69
N LYS A 70 3.87 -11.02 9.00
CA LYS A 70 4.25 -11.79 7.81
C LYS A 70 4.67 -10.89 6.66
N LEU A 71 3.93 -9.80 6.41
CA LEU A 71 4.24 -8.84 5.35
C LEU A 71 5.56 -8.10 5.60
N ALA A 72 5.81 -7.66 6.83
CA ALA A 72 7.08 -7.04 7.22
C ALA A 72 8.25 -8.01 7.02
N SER A 73 8.06 -9.29 7.35
CA SER A 73 9.07 -10.33 7.14
C SER A 73 9.32 -10.59 5.64
N GLN A 74 8.27 -10.57 4.81
CA GLN A 74 8.39 -10.71 3.36
C GLN A 74 9.12 -9.51 2.72
N LEU A 75 8.85 -8.30 3.20
CA LEU A 75 9.58 -7.10 2.79
C LEU A 75 11.06 -7.19 3.18
N ALA A 76 11.35 -7.58 4.42
CA ALA A 76 12.71 -7.73 4.91
C ALA A 76 13.50 -8.80 4.15
N ALA A 77 12.85 -9.87 3.68
CA ALA A 77 13.47 -10.90 2.85
C ALA A 77 13.67 -10.48 1.38
N ALA A 78 12.97 -9.45 0.93
CA ALA A 78 13.04 -8.95 -0.45
C ALA A 78 14.13 -7.87 -0.65
N CYS A 79 14.64 -7.30 0.43
CA CYS A 79 15.68 -6.27 0.44
C CYS A 79 17.06 -6.87 0.78
#